data_AF-A0A9W8N523-F1
#
_entry.id   AF-A0A9W8N523-F1
#
_cell.length_a   1.000
_cell.length_b   1.000
_cell.length_c   1.000
_cell.angle_alpha   90.00
_cell.angle_beta   90.00
_cell.angle_gamma   90.00
#
_symmetry.space_group_name_H-M   'P 1'
#
loop_
_entity.id
_entity.type
_entity.pdbx_description
1 polymer ?
#
loop_
_entity_poly.entity_id
_entity_poly.type
_entity_poly.pdbx_seq_one_letter_code
_entity_poly.pdbx_strand_id
1 'polypeptide(L)' 'MVSYDPPWRSSREREAHVCISTTARQAAERGWDVIIPKDAVGDRHIPGVEAAELVRVALSEIADAFGTVVESKEIS' A
#
# COMPACT_ATOMS: atom_id res chain seq x y z
N MET A 1 13.82 14.98 25.07
CA MET A 1 13.57 13.84 24.17
C MET A 1 13.97 14.27 22.77
N VAL A 2 15.02 13.69 22.20
CA VAL A 2 15.34 13.91 20.78
C VAL A 2 14.43 12.98 20.00
N SER A 3 13.58 13.53 19.13
CA SER A 3 12.80 12.76 18.17
C SER A 3 13.76 12.10 17.19
N TYR A 4 13.94 10.79 17.29
CA TYR A 4 14.53 10.00 16.22
C TYR A 4 13.56 10.07 15.05
N ASP A 5 13.97 10.75 13.97
CA ASP A 5 13.23 10.76 12.72
C ASP A 5 13.85 9.70 11.83
N PRO A 6 13.24 8.50 11.75
CA PRO A 6 13.83 7.45 10.97
C PRO A 6 13.88 7.83 9.49
N PRO A 7 14.87 7.35 8.73
CA PRO A 7 15.10 7.77 7.35
C PRO A 7 13.89 7.59 6.44
N TRP A 8 13.02 6.61 6.74
CA TRP A 8 11.78 6.35 5.99
C TRP A 8 10.66 7.37 6.21
N ARG A 9 10.78 8.30 7.16
CA ARG A 9 9.74 9.31 7.43
C ARG A 9 9.78 10.51 6.49
N SER A 10 10.86 10.66 5.74
CA SER A 10 11.10 11.78 4.82
C SER A 10 10.62 11.52 3.38
N SER A 11 10.44 10.25 2.99
CA SER A 11 9.81 9.89 1.72
C SER A 11 8.30 9.74 1.95
N ARG A 12 7.51 10.67 1.40
CA ARG A 12 6.05 10.60 1.41
C ARG A 12 5.55 9.51 0.45
N GLU A 13 5.90 8.26 0.73
CA GLU A 13 5.49 7.08 -0.01
C GLU A 13 4.38 6.39 0.77
N ARG A 14 3.19 6.26 0.19
CA ARG A 14 2.02 5.66 0.86
C ARG A 14 2.19 4.14 0.91
N GLU A 15 2.87 3.64 1.94
CA GLU A 15 3.36 2.25 2.07
C GLU A 15 2.31 1.17 1.72
N ALA A 16 2.49 0.56 0.55
CA ALA A 16 1.70 -0.55 0.05
C ALA A 16 1.76 -1.77 0.98
N HIS A 17 2.98 -2.16 1.40
CA HIS A 17 3.19 -3.41 2.14
C HIS A 17 2.82 -3.34 3.63
N VAL A 18 2.69 -2.14 4.22
CA VAL A 18 2.36 -1.97 5.65
C VAL A 18 0.94 -1.47 5.84
N CYS A 19 0.72 -0.16 5.66
CA CYS A 19 -0.53 0.48 6.06
C CYS A 19 -1.68 0.10 5.12
N ILE A 20 -1.42 0.05 3.81
CA ILE A 20 -2.47 -0.19 2.82
C ILE A 20 -2.91 -1.66 2.86
N SER A 21 -1.98 -2.62 2.81
CA SER A 21 -2.27 -4.06 2.89
C SER A 21 -3.02 -4.44 4.17
N THR A 22 -2.57 -3.94 5.34
CA THR A 22 -3.21 -4.24 6.62
C THR A 22 -4.60 -3.64 6.73
N THR A 23 -4.80 -2.41 6.22
CA THR A 23 -6.11 -1.76 6.18
C THR A 23 -7.06 -2.48 5.22
N ALA A 24 -6.58 -2.84 4.02
CA ALA A 24 -7.35 -3.59 3.03
C ALA A 24 -7.84 -4.94 3.60
N ARG A 25 -6.94 -5.69 4.25
CA ARG A 25 -7.29 -6.95 4.93
C ARG A 25 -8.37 -6.73 5.99
N GLN A 26 -8.20 -5.76 6.88
CA GLN A 26 -9.17 -5.49 7.94
C GLN A 26 -10.53 -4.99 7.40
N ALA A 27 -10.53 -4.23 6.31
CA ALA A 27 -11.76 -3.79 5.65
C ALA A 27 -12.51 -4.98 5.04
N ALA A 28 -11.80 -5.87 4.34
CA ALA A 28 -12.35 -7.11 3.81
C ALA A 28 -12.92 -8.02 4.91
N GLU A 29 -12.21 -8.18 6.04
CA GLU A 29 -12.68 -8.92 7.22
C GLU A 29 -13.98 -8.33 7.82
N ARG A 30 -14.24 -7.05 7.62
CA ARG A 30 -15.46 -6.35 8.06
C ARG A 30 -16.58 -6.38 7.02
N GLY A 31 -16.35 -7.02 5.86
CA GLY A 31 -17.31 -7.10 4.77
C GLY A 31 -17.47 -5.79 3.99
N TRP A 32 -16.45 -4.91 3.99
CA TRP A 32 -16.45 -3.71 3.16
C TRP A 32 -15.97 -4.02 1.75
N ASP A 33 -16.54 -3.33 0.76
CA ASP A 33 -15.98 -3.31 -0.59
C ASP A 33 -14.69 -2.50 -0.60
N VAL A 34 -13.58 -3.16 -0.88
CA VAL A 34 -12.25 -2.56 -0.91
C VAL A 34 -11.87 -2.22 -2.34
N ILE A 35 -11.69 -0.93 -2.63
CA ILE A 35 -11.20 -0.42 -3.90
C ILE A 35 -9.89 0.33 -3.65
N ILE A 36 -8.83 -0.03 -4.38
CA ILE A 36 -7.50 0.57 -4.25
C ILE A 36 -7.09 1.22 -5.59
N PRO A 37 -6.90 2.55 -5.65
CA PRO A 37 -6.35 3.23 -6.83
C PRO A 37 -4.82 3.08 -6.89
N LYS A 38 -4.32 2.18 -7.76
CA LYS A 38 -2.90 1.77 -7.78
C LYS A 38 -1.91 2.91 -8.08
N ASP A 39 -2.33 3.89 -8.88
CA ASP A 39 -1.52 5.06 -9.26
C ASP A 39 -1.39 6.08 -8.11
N ALA A 40 -2.15 5.89 -7.03
CA ALA A 40 -2.02 6.64 -5.79
C ALA A 40 -1.25 5.88 -4.69
N VAL A 41 -0.80 4.64 -4.96
CA VAL A 41 -0.07 3.79 -4.01
C VAL A 41 1.43 3.86 -4.25
N GLY A 42 2.22 3.83 -3.18
CA GLY A 42 3.68 3.86 -3.26
C GLY A 42 4.33 2.99 -2.20
N ASP A 43 5.64 2.91 -2.20
CA ASP A 43 6.37 2.30 -1.10
C ASP A 43 7.81 2.82 -1.08
N ARG A 44 8.53 2.46 -0.02
CA ARG A 44 9.97 2.74 0.12
C ARG A 44 10.79 1.50 -0.21
N HIS A 45 12.06 1.68 -0.50
CA HIS A 45 13.01 0.56 -0.58
C HIS A 45 13.15 -0.11 0.80
N ILE A 46 13.26 -1.43 0.82
CA ILE A 46 13.60 -2.21 2.01
C ILE A 46 14.84 -3.07 1.72
N PRO A 47 15.52 -3.63 2.74
CA PRO A 47 16.66 -4.50 2.51
C PRO A 47 16.32 -5.65 1.54
N GLY A 48 16.96 -5.64 0.37
CA GLY A 48 16.81 -6.68 -0.66
C GLY A 48 15.65 -6.52 -1.64
N VAL A 49 14.82 -5.48 -1.52
CA VAL A 49 13.67 -5.28 -2.42
C VAL A 49 13.49 -3.79 -2.76
N GLU A 50 13.35 -3.50 -4.05
CA GLU A 50 13.08 -2.16 -4.56
C GLU A 50 11.61 -1.75 -4.31
N ALA A 51 11.38 -0.45 -4.08
CA ALA A 51 10.04 0.10 -3.82
C ALA A 51 8.98 -0.33 -4.85
N ALA A 52 9.34 -0.29 -6.14
CA ALA A 52 8.43 -0.66 -7.23
C ALA A 52 8.01 -2.15 -7.16
N GLU A 53 8.94 -3.03 -6.76
CA GLU A 53 8.65 -4.45 -6.60
C GLU A 53 7.74 -4.69 -5.38
N LEU A 54 7.97 -3.97 -4.27
CA LEU A 54 7.07 -4.01 -3.11
C LEU A 54 5.65 -3.57 -3.45
N VAL A 55 5.49 -2.44 -4.16
CA VAL A 55 4.16 -1.99 -4.61
C VAL A 55 3.51 -3.05 -5.48
N ARG A 56 4.23 -3.61 -6.45
CA ARG A 56 3.72 -4.62 -7.38
C ARG A 56 3.22 -5.86 -6.64
N VAL A 57 4.01 -6.41 -5.72
CA VAL A 57 3.65 -7.61 -4.95
C VAL A 57 2.49 -7.32 -4.00
N ALA A 58 2.56 -6.25 -3.19
CA ALA A 58 1.51 -5.92 -2.23
C ALA A 58 0.16 -5.65 -2.89
N LEU A 59 0.13 -4.95 -4.04
CA LEU A 59 -1.11 -4.75 -4.79
C LEU A 59 -1.62 -6.06 -5.42
N SER A 60 -0.74 -6.96 -5.83
CA SER A 60 -1.14 -8.29 -6.33
C SER A 60 -1.78 -9.13 -5.22
N GLU A 61 -1.23 -9.10 -4.01
CA GLU A 61 -1.80 -9.78 -2.84
C GLU A 61 -3.18 -9.21 -2.46
N ILE A 62 -3.34 -7.88 -2.48
CA ILE A 62 -4.63 -7.25 -2.23
C ILE A 62 -5.65 -7.64 -3.30
N ALA A 63 -5.26 -7.62 -4.59
CA ALA A 63 -6.14 -8.01 -5.70
C ALA A 63 -6.56 -9.49 -5.65
N ASP A 64 -5.70 -10.36 -5.13
CA ASP A 64 -5.97 -11.79 -5.01
C ASP A 64 -6.96 -12.10 -3.88
N ALA A 65 -6.84 -11.42 -2.73
CA ALA A 65 -7.51 -11.84 -1.50
C ALA A 65 -8.43 -10.80 -0.83
N PHE A 66 -8.21 -9.50 -1.03
CA PHE A 66 -8.78 -8.47 -0.14
C PHE A 66 -9.53 -7.34 -0.85
N GLY A 67 -9.40 -7.14 -2.16
CA GLY A 67 -10.09 -6.06 -2.84
C GLY A 67 -9.86 -5.98 -4.34
N THR A 68 -10.40 -4.93 -4.95
CA THR A 68 -10.22 -4.62 -6.38
C THR A 68 -9.22 -3.49 -6.56
N VAL A 69 -8.24 -3.68 -7.44
CA VAL A 69 -7.22 -2.69 -7.77
C VAL A 69 -7.56 -2.03 -9.11
N VAL A 70 -7.66 -0.71 -9.14
CA VAL A 70 -8.08 0.11 -10.31
C VAL A 70 -7.11 1.26 -10.55
N GLU A 71 -7.21 1.93 -11.70
CA GLU A 71 -6.65 3.27 -11.92
C GLU A 71 -7.56 4.33 -11.27
N SER A 72 -7.00 5.39 -10.70
CA SER A 72 -7.79 6.47 -10.07
C SER A 72 -8.82 7.10 -11.01
N LYS A 73 -8.54 7.17 -12.32
CA LYS A 73 -9.46 7.69 -13.35
C LYS A 73 -10.74 6.86 -13.52
N GLU A 74 -10.77 5.63 -12.99
CA GLU A 74 -11.95 4.76 -13.07
C GLU A 74 -12.97 5.10 -11.95
N ILE A 75 -12.57 5.90 -10.96
CA ILE A 75 -13.38 6.27 -9.79
C ILE A 75 -13.44 7.79 -9.53
N SER A 76 -13.00 8.61 -10.51
CA SER A 76 -12.95 10.08 -10.44
C SER A 76 -14.16 10.76 -11.08
#